data_AF-A0A4R1KU96-F1
#
_entry.id   AF-A0A4R1KU96-F1
#
_cell.length_a   1.000
_cell.length_b   1.000
_cell.length_c   1.000
_cell.angle_alpha   90.00
_cell.angle_beta   90.00
_cell.angle_gamma   90.00
#
_symmetry.space_group_name_H-M   'P 1'
#
loop_
_entity.id
_entity.type
_entity.pdbx_description
1 polymer ?
#
loop_
_entity_poly.entity_id
_entity_poly.type
_entity_poly.pdbx_seq_one_letter_code
_entity_poly.pdbx_strand_id
1 'polypeptide(L)'
;MKYTELEIQLLKKHIASVAIPIEFIIESKEKIILSYKNDKDISIKLTKVFQYEASGKNSDGSFAVFSNKDFQQFIMGIRNWLNKIRTDNPNIISRNSTIENFSPNFYNVFQDATMISCLNYKESAGMVYRKSLEIIVKDFLLKFLPEFENIIINETVGGLVFFFYDNIENNLVPRKKRKFKRTEHNFDEIQNQLNEILPLINFVNNTFKIGNDFSHYERRLEKYKTEDLENNINQIIQYLESKYSIIETTKKLELIDKSFKDYNL
;
A
#
# COMPACT_ATOMS: atom_id res chain seq x y z
N MET A 1 1.88 34.31 15.49
CA MET A 1 2.89 33.51 16.24
C MET A 1 3.22 32.30 15.37
N LYS A 2 4.49 31.96 15.17
CA LYS A 2 4.85 30.94 14.18
C LYS A 2 4.72 29.52 14.72
N TYR A 3 4.32 28.58 13.87
CA TYR A 3 4.50 27.16 14.13
C TYR A 3 5.99 26.86 14.20
N THR A 4 6.38 26.10 15.22
CA THR A 4 7.73 25.55 15.36
C THR A 4 7.90 24.36 14.42
N GLU A 5 9.14 24.03 14.11
CA GLU A 5 9.46 22.88 13.26
C GLU A 5 9.00 21.56 13.88
N LEU A 6 9.11 21.44 15.20
CA LEU A 6 8.60 20.29 15.97
C LEU A 6 7.07 20.15 15.86
N GLU A 7 6.32 21.25 15.98
CA GLU A 7 4.85 21.22 15.82
C GLU A 7 4.45 20.81 14.40
N ILE A 8 5.16 21.29 13.38
CA ILE A 8 4.91 20.90 11.98
C ILE A 8 5.16 19.40 11.80
N GLN A 9 6.25 18.87 12.34
CA GLN A 9 6.56 17.44 12.27
C GLN A 9 5.52 16.58 13.00
N LEU A 10 5.08 17.01 14.19
CA LEU A 10 4.02 16.32 14.94
C LEU A 10 2.69 16.33 14.18
N LEU A 11 2.31 17.47 13.60
CA LEU A 11 1.10 17.59 12.80
C LEU A 11 1.15 16.63 11.59
N LYS A 12 2.27 16.60 10.85
CA LYS A 12 2.49 15.65 9.74
C LYS A 12 2.38 14.19 10.19
N LYS A 13 3.00 13.83 11.31
CA LYS A 13 2.91 12.48 11.89
C LYS A 13 1.47 12.10 12.21
N HIS A 14 0.69 13.02 12.80
CA HIS A 14 -0.70 12.77 13.13
C HIS A 14 -1.57 12.61 11.89
N ILE A 15 -1.36 13.43 10.86
CA ILE A 15 -2.09 13.31 9.59
C ILE A 15 -1.78 11.97 8.92
N ALA A 16 -0.50 11.62 8.82
CA ALA A 16 -0.06 10.34 8.26
C ALA A 16 -0.63 9.13 9.03
N SER A 17 -0.81 9.25 10.35
CA SER A 17 -1.36 8.17 11.16
C SER A 17 -2.81 7.80 10.83
N VAL A 18 -3.58 8.70 10.20
CA VAL A 18 -4.99 8.42 9.83
C VAL A 18 -5.08 7.72 8.47
N ALA A 19 -3.96 7.53 7.76
CA ALA A 19 -3.90 6.87 6.45
C ALA A 19 -4.85 7.49 5.40
N ILE A 20 -5.09 8.80 5.50
CA ILE A 20 -5.86 9.57 4.53
C ILE A 20 -4.87 10.34 3.65
N PRO A 21 -5.02 10.33 2.31
CA PRO A 21 -4.22 11.17 1.41
C PRO A 21 -4.62 12.64 1.58
N ILE A 22 -4.08 13.25 2.63
CA ILE A 22 -4.21 14.66 2.95
C ILE A 22 -2.98 15.38 2.45
N GLU A 23 -3.20 16.32 1.55
CA GLU A 23 -2.17 17.23 1.10
C GLU A 23 -1.86 18.22 2.23
N PHE A 24 -0.57 18.43 2.50
CA PHE A 24 -0.09 19.31 3.55
C PHE A 24 0.62 20.51 2.92
N ILE A 25 -0.06 21.65 2.85
CA ILE A 25 0.46 22.86 2.21
C ILE A 25 0.80 23.90 3.28
N ILE A 26 2.05 24.33 3.31
CA ILE A 26 2.48 25.43 4.18
C ILE A 26 2.37 26.72 3.36
N GLU A 27 1.32 27.51 3.57
CA GLU A 27 1.23 28.84 2.94
C GLU A 27 2.17 29.86 3.62
N SER A 28 2.28 29.79 4.94
CA SER A 28 3.18 30.62 5.72
C SER A 28 3.54 29.92 7.03
N LYS A 29 4.51 30.47 7.77
CA LYS A 29 4.89 29.94 9.09
C LYS A 29 3.75 30.00 10.13
N GLU A 30 2.63 30.65 9.82
CA GLU A 30 1.48 30.79 10.71
C GLU A 30 0.22 30.14 10.13
N LYS A 31 0.26 29.70 8.86
CA LYS A 31 -0.89 29.20 8.11
C LYS A 31 -0.54 27.93 7.33
N ILE A 32 -1.25 26.85 7.66
CA ILE A 32 -1.12 25.54 7.01
C ILE A 32 -2.50 25.18 6.44
N ILE A 33 -2.54 24.61 5.24
CA ILE A 33 -3.75 24.07 4.63
C ILE A 33 -3.62 22.56 4.56
N LEU A 34 -4.69 21.90 4.99
CA LEU A 34 -4.88 20.48 4.76
C LEU A 34 -6.05 20.30 3.79
N SER A 35 -5.82 19.60 2.68
CA SER A 35 -6.84 19.30 1.67
C SER A 35 -6.89 17.80 1.37
N TYR A 36 -8.08 17.24 1.27
CA TYR A 36 -8.24 15.85 0.84
C TYR A 36 -8.33 15.79 -0.69
N LYS A 37 -7.46 15.01 -1.35
CA LYS A 37 -7.44 14.85 -2.83
C LYS A 37 -7.45 16.17 -3.64
N ASN A 38 -6.83 17.22 -3.09
CA ASN A 38 -6.85 18.58 -3.67
C ASN A 38 -8.27 19.16 -3.84
N ASP A 39 -9.25 18.59 -3.14
CA ASP A 39 -10.61 19.09 -3.12
C ASP A 39 -10.67 20.31 -2.20
N LYS A 40 -10.98 21.46 -2.78
CA LYS A 40 -11.12 22.72 -2.04
C LYS A 40 -12.35 22.69 -1.13
N ASP A 41 -13.36 21.90 -1.46
CA ASP A 41 -14.57 21.74 -0.65
C ASP A 41 -14.35 20.81 0.56
N ILE A 42 -13.28 20.02 0.57
CA ILE A 42 -12.87 19.22 1.74
C ILE A 42 -11.47 19.66 2.18
N SER A 43 -11.42 20.83 2.81
CA SER A 43 -10.18 21.44 3.28
C SER A 43 -10.36 22.09 4.64
N ILE A 44 -9.28 22.10 5.42
CA ILE A 44 -9.19 22.85 6.67
C ILE A 44 -7.95 23.74 6.66
N LYS A 45 -8.13 24.97 7.09
CA LYS A 45 -7.07 25.97 7.24
C LYS A 45 -6.70 26.07 8.70
N LEU A 46 -5.43 25.83 9.01
CA LEU A 46 -4.86 25.90 10.34
C LEU A 46 -4.12 27.22 10.51
N THR A 47 -4.39 27.95 11.57
CA THR A 47 -3.82 29.28 11.84
C THR A 47 -3.29 29.35 13.27
N LYS A 48 -2.12 29.97 13.51
CA LYS A 48 -1.54 30.14 14.85
C LYS A 48 -1.42 31.61 15.24
N VAL A 49 -2.39 32.11 16.01
CA VAL A 49 -2.47 33.52 16.44
C VAL A 49 -2.83 33.56 17.93
N PHE A 50 -1.82 33.61 18.81
CA PHE A 50 -1.93 33.49 20.28
C PHE A 50 -2.54 32.17 20.80
N GLN A 51 -3.27 31.47 19.96
CA GLN A 51 -3.88 30.15 20.11
C GLN A 51 -3.82 29.41 18.76
N TYR A 52 -4.17 28.13 18.75
CA TYR A 52 -4.26 27.29 17.56
C TYR A 52 -5.71 27.24 17.07
N GLU A 53 -5.93 27.61 15.82
CA GLU A 53 -7.25 27.68 15.21
C GLU A 53 -7.30 26.84 13.96
N ALA A 54 -8.47 26.25 13.69
CA ALA A 54 -8.76 25.59 12.43
C ALA A 54 -10.18 25.90 11.98
N SER A 55 -10.35 26.12 10.68
CA SER A 55 -11.65 26.32 10.06
C SER A 55 -11.70 25.72 8.66
N GLY A 56 -12.84 25.12 8.28
CA GLY A 56 -12.92 24.39 7.02
C GLY A 56 -14.25 23.71 6.75
N LYS A 57 -14.38 23.17 5.55
CA LYS A 57 -15.56 22.41 5.10
C LYS A 57 -15.27 20.90 5.13
N ASN A 58 -16.29 20.12 5.46
CA ASN A 58 -16.28 18.66 5.48
C ASN A 58 -16.97 18.10 4.22
N SER A 59 -16.82 16.79 4.02
CA SER A 59 -17.48 16.00 2.96
C SER A 59 -19.01 16.12 2.95
N ASP A 60 -19.63 16.22 4.12
CA ASP A 60 -21.08 16.39 4.29
C ASP A 60 -21.56 17.85 4.12
N GLY A 61 -20.66 18.77 3.74
CA GLY A 61 -20.94 20.20 3.65
C GLY A 61 -20.95 20.93 5.00
N SER A 62 -20.77 20.22 6.12
CA SER A 62 -20.69 20.85 7.44
C SER A 62 -19.39 21.64 7.61
N PHE A 63 -19.45 22.72 8.39
CA PHE A 63 -18.29 23.57 8.67
C PHE A 63 -17.65 23.16 10.00
N ALA A 64 -16.36 22.80 9.98
CA ALA A 64 -15.58 22.50 11.17
C ALA A 64 -14.85 23.77 11.64
N VAL A 65 -15.01 24.12 12.92
CA VAL A 65 -14.24 25.19 13.57
C VAL A 65 -13.79 24.71 14.94
N PHE A 66 -12.52 24.90 15.25
CA PHE A 66 -12.00 24.69 16.60
C PHE A 66 -10.87 25.66 16.90
N SER A 67 -10.77 26.03 18.18
CA SER A 67 -9.73 26.91 18.70
C SER A 67 -9.25 26.40 20.06
N ASN A 68 -7.94 26.38 20.28
CA ASN A 68 -7.33 25.87 21.50
C ASN A 68 -6.04 26.61 21.85
N LYS A 69 -5.80 26.85 23.13
CA LYS A 69 -4.51 27.39 23.62
C LYS A 69 -3.43 26.32 23.73
N ASP A 70 -3.84 25.07 23.89
CA ASP A 70 -2.97 23.91 24.00
C ASP A 70 -2.84 23.15 22.67
N PHE A 71 -1.61 22.80 22.30
CA PHE A 71 -1.33 22.14 21.02
C PHE A 71 -1.88 20.71 20.97
N GLN A 72 -1.86 19.96 22.08
CA GLN A 72 -2.33 18.57 22.10
C GLN A 72 -3.85 18.51 21.92
N GLN A 73 -4.59 19.40 22.58
CA GLN A 73 -6.04 19.52 22.39
C GLN A 73 -6.40 19.95 20.97
N PHE A 74 -5.62 20.86 20.38
CA PHE A 74 -5.76 21.23 18.97
C PHE A 74 -5.57 20.03 18.03
N ILE A 75 -4.50 19.25 18.23
CA ILE A 75 -4.22 18.02 17.47
C ILE A 75 -5.34 16.99 17.63
N MET A 76 -5.94 16.86 18.82
CA MET A 76 -7.09 15.98 19.01
C MET A 76 -8.28 16.40 18.16
N GLY A 77 -8.56 17.71 18.06
CA GLY A 77 -9.57 18.26 17.15
C GLY A 77 -9.29 17.91 15.68
N ILE A 78 -8.04 18.07 15.24
CA ILE A 78 -7.60 17.68 13.88
C ILE A 78 -7.80 16.18 13.63
N ARG A 79 -7.42 15.33 14.58
CA ARG A 79 -7.62 13.87 14.47
C ARG A 79 -9.09 13.51 14.32
N ASN A 80 -9.97 14.14 15.10
CA ASN A 80 -11.41 13.91 15.01
C ASN A 80 -11.95 14.32 13.63
N TRP A 81 -11.48 15.46 13.11
CA TRP A 81 -11.81 15.91 11.75
C TRP A 81 -11.35 14.91 10.69
N LEU A 82 -10.10 14.44 10.76
CA LEU A 82 -9.57 13.42 9.84
C LEU A 82 -10.38 12.12 9.93
N ASN A 83 -10.69 11.64 11.14
CA ASN A 83 -11.51 10.45 11.32
C ASN A 83 -12.91 10.60 10.72
N LYS A 84 -13.50 11.80 10.76
CA LYS A 84 -14.78 12.08 10.10
C LYS A 84 -14.65 11.96 8.58
N ILE A 85 -13.64 12.59 7.97
CA ILE A 85 -13.36 12.43 6.53
C ILE A 85 -13.20 10.96 6.16
N ARG A 86 -12.46 10.20 6.98
CA ARG A 86 -12.29 8.76 6.79
C ARG A 86 -13.62 8.01 6.74
N THR A 87 -14.51 8.35 7.67
CA THR A 87 -15.81 7.69 7.82
C THR A 87 -16.73 8.02 6.65
N ASP A 88 -16.74 9.29 6.20
CA ASP A 88 -17.57 9.76 5.10
C ASP A 88 -17.08 9.28 3.72
N ASN A 89 -15.83 8.79 3.64
CA ASN A 89 -15.20 8.35 2.40
C ASN A 89 -14.69 6.90 2.54
N PRO A 90 -15.57 5.89 2.58
CA PRO A 90 -15.20 4.49 2.87
C PRO A 90 -14.30 3.83 1.81
N ASN A 91 -14.16 4.44 0.63
CA ASN A 91 -13.19 4.01 -0.40
C ASN A 91 -11.77 4.52 -0.13
N ILE A 92 -11.54 5.31 0.95
CA ILE A 92 -10.21 5.48 1.53
C ILE A 92 -9.83 4.11 2.03
N ILE A 93 -8.76 3.53 1.47
CA ILE A 93 -8.24 2.18 1.75
C ILE A 93 -8.40 1.87 3.24
N SER A 94 -9.55 1.32 3.63
CA SER A 94 -9.69 0.64 4.90
C SER A 94 -8.66 -0.46 4.82
N ARG A 95 -7.87 -0.69 5.89
CA ARG A 95 -7.08 -1.92 5.97
C ARG A 95 -8.00 -3.05 5.52
N ASN A 96 -7.69 -3.62 4.35
CA ASN A 96 -8.56 -4.60 3.75
C ASN A 96 -8.39 -5.83 4.63
N SER A 97 -9.46 -6.28 5.26
CA SER A 97 -9.40 -7.44 6.16
C SER A 97 -8.78 -8.65 5.47
N THR A 98 -9.00 -8.80 4.16
CA THR A 98 -8.39 -9.85 3.33
C THR A 98 -6.86 -9.74 3.31
N ILE A 99 -6.32 -8.57 2.96
CA ILE A 99 -4.86 -8.35 2.91
C ILE A 99 -4.26 -8.41 4.31
N GLU A 100 -4.93 -7.82 5.30
CA GLU A 100 -4.47 -7.82 6.69
C GLU A 100 -4.37 -9.24 7.25
N ASN A 101 -5.29 -10.12 6.84
CA ASN A 101 -5.27 -11.52 7.25
C ASN A 101 -4.08 -12.31 6.69
N PHE A 102 -3.66 -12.08 5.43
CA PHE A 102 -2.58 -12.87 4.83
C PHE A 102 -1.22 -12.17 4.80
N SER A 103 -1.16 -10.85 4.91
CA SER A 103 0.07 -10.05 4.93
C SER A 103 -0.01 -8.95 6.01
N PRO A 104 -0.09 -9.32 7.30
CA PRO A 104 -0.26 -8.35 8.38
C PRO A 104 0.93 -7.38 8.50
N ASN A 105 2.15 -7.85 8.21
CA ASN A 105 3.36 -7.03 8.28
C ASN A 105 3.45 -6.00 7.15
N PHE A 106 2.80 -6.24 6.00
CA PHE A 106 2.80 -5.31 4.88
C PHE A 106 2.26 -3.94 5.30
N TYR A 107 1.10 -3.91 5.98
CA TYR A 107 0.46 -2.64 6.35
C TYR A 107 1.32 -1.79 7.29
N ASN A 108 2.04 -2.43 8.20
CA ASN A 108 2.94 -1.71 9.11
C ASN A 108 4.08 -1.04 8.32
N VAL A 109 4.74 -1.78 7.43
CA VAL A 109 5.85 -1.25 6.63
C VAL A 109 5.37 -0.23 5.59
N PHE A 110 4.20 -0.47 4.99
CA PHE A 110 3.60 0.47 4.04
C PHE A 110 3.20 1.78 4.72
N GLN A 111 2.60 1.70 5.91
CA GLN A 111 2.25 2.88 6.72
C GLN A 111 3.50 3.66 7.15
N ASP A 112 4.58 2.97 7.52
CA ASP A 112 5.87 3.60 7.83
C ASP A 112 6.40 4.36 6.59
N ALA A 113 6.34 3.76 5.40
CA ALA A 113 6.76 4.41 4.17
C ALA A 113 5.95 5.68 3.88
N THR A 114 4.62 5.62 4.04
CA THR A 114 3.73 6.78 3.88
C THR A 114 4.06 7.88 4.90
N MET A 115 4.30 7.52 6.16
CA MET A 115 4.67 8.49 7.19
C MET A 115 5.99 9.18 6.87
N ILE A 116 7.02 8.42 6.48
CA ILE A 116 8.33 8.94 6.07
C ILE A 116 8.18 9.86 4.85
N SER A 117 7.34 9.48 3.88
CA SER A 117 7.03 10.28 2.68
C SER A 117 6.37 11.62 3.03
N CYS A 118 5.38 11.61 3.95
CA CYS A 118 4.71 12.82 4.43
C CYS A 118 5.66 13.76 5.20
N LEU A 119 6.62 13.18 5.90
CA LEU A 119 7.70 13.92 6.57
C LEU A 119 8.74 14.50 5.60
N ASN A 120 8.57 14.26 4.29
CA ASN A 120 9.42 14.75 3.21
C ASN A 120 10.81 14.09 3.13
N TYR A 121 10.98 12.91 3.73
CA TYR A 121 12.19 12.09 3.61
C TYR A 121 12.04 11.13 2.42
N LYS A 122 12.02 11.69 1.20
CA LYS A 122 11.55 10.98 -0.01
C LYS A 122 12.42 9.78 -0.38
N GLU A 123 13.73 9.89 -0.24
CA GLU A 123 14.69 8.83 -0.51
C GLU A 123 14.47 7.63 0.41
N SER A 124 14.37 7.90 1.72
CA SER A 124 14.08 6.86 2.71
C SER A 124 12.71 6.24 2.49
N ALA A 125 11.69 7.04 2.19
CA ALA A 125 10.35 6.53 1.91
C ALA A 125 10.35 5.57 0.72
N GLY A 126 11.07 5.88 -0.37
CA GLY A 126 11.19 5.00 -1.53
C GLY A 126 11.79 3.63 -1.20
N MET A 127 12.80 3.60 -0.33
CA MET A 127 13.39 2.35 0.16
C MET A 127 12.40 1.52 1.00
N VAL A 128 11.62 2.17 1.86
CA VAL A 128 10.62 1.49 2.70
C VAL A 128 9.42 1.03 1.85
N TYR A 129 8.99 1.80 0.86
CA TYR A 129 7.98 1.37 -0.13
C TYR A 129 8.44 0.13 -0.91
N ARG A 130 9.70 0.07 -1.33
CA ARG A 130 10.27 -1.13 -1.95
C ARG A 130 10.18 -2.35 -1.01
N LYS A 131 10.47 -2.16 0.28
CA LYS A 131 10.35 -3.22 1.29
C LYS A 131 8.89 -3.67 1.46
N SER A 132 7.93 -2.74 1.51
CA SER A 132 6.52 -3.12 1.60
C SER A 132 6.05 -3.88 0.37
N LEU A 133 6.47 -3.47 -0.84
CA LEU A 133 6.19 -4.20 -2.08
C LEU A 133 6.71 -5.64 -2.01
N GLU A 134 7.93 -5.82 -1.49
CA GLU A 134 8.54 -7.14 -1.35
C GLU A 134 7.76 -8.06 -0.41
N ILE A 135 7.28 -7.53 0.72
CA ILE A 135 6.48 -8.30 1.67
C ILE A 135 5.18 -8.78 1.01
N ILE A 136 4.38 -7.87 0.45
CA ILE A 136 3.05 -8.22 -0.06
C ILE A 136 3.10 -9.17 -1.26
N VAL A 137 4.08 -8.99 -2.15
CA VAL A 137 4.26 -9.86 -3.32
C VAL A 137 4.67 -11.25 -2.89
N LYS A 138 5.63 -11.38 -1.95
CA LYS A 138 6.05 -12.70 -1.46
C LYS A 138 4.95 -13.42 -0.72
N ASP A 139 4.24 -12.74 0.19
CA ASP A 139 3.13 -13.32 0.94
C ASP A 139 2.02 -13.83 -0.01
N PHE A 140 1.73 -13.09 -1.08
CA PHE A 140 0.81 -13.55 -2.12
C PHE A 140 1.34 -14.77 -2.88
N LEU A 141 2.58 -14.72 -3.37
CA LEU A 141 3.17 -15.81 -4.15
C LEU A 141 3.25 -17.11 -3.34
N LEU A 142 3.55 -17.05 -2.04
CA LEU A 142 3.54 -18.23 -1.17
C LEU A 142 2.17 -18.90 -1.09
N LYS A 143 1.11 -18.11 -1.19
CA LYS A 143 -0.27 -18.60 -1.15
C LYS A 143 -0.75 -19.12 -2.51
N PHE A 144 -0.33 -18.46 -3.59
CA PHE A 144 -0.74 -18.80 -4.95
C PHE A 144 0.08 -19.94 -5.56
N LEU A 145 1.37 -20.00 -5.22
CA LEU A 145 2.34 -20.96 -5.76
C LEU A 145 3.17 -21.63 -4.64
N PRO A 146 2.53 -22.42 -3.76
CA PRO A 146 3.22 -23.08 -2.66
C PRO A 146 4.36 -24.00 -3.12
N GLU A 147 4.30 -24.54 -4.33
CA GLU A 147 5.36 -25.36 -4.91
C GLU A 147 6.71 -24.63 -5.09
N PHE A 148 6.70 -23.29 -5.14
CA PHE A 148 7.92 -22.49 -5.23
C PHE A 148 8.34 -21.86 -3.89
N GLU A 149 7.79 -22.30 -2.75
CA GLU A 149 8.04 -21.74 -1.42
C GLU A 149 9.54 -21.50 -1.14
N ASN A 150 10.38 -22.50 -1.37
CA ASN A 150 11.83 -22.39 -1.14
C ASN A 150 12.49 -21.28 -1.96
N ILE A 151 12.03 -21.03 -3.18
CA ILE A 151 12.57 -19.98 -4.04
C ILE A 151 12.03 -18.62 -3.58
N ILE A 152 10.72 -18.54 -3.27
CA ILE A 152 10.04 -17.32 -2.84
C ILE A 152 10.65 -16.75 -1.55
N ILE A 153 10.97 -17.61 -0.58
CA ILE A 153 11.55 -17.20 0.70
C ILE A 153 12.98 -16.66 0.53
N ASN A 154 13.79 -17.32 -0.30
CA ASN A 154 15.24 -17.09 -0.34
C ASN A 154 15.67 -16.02 -1.36
N GLU A 155 14.85 -15.75 -2.37
CA GLU A 155 15.17 -14.76 -3.41
C GLU A 155 14.57 -13.38 -3.12
N THR A 156 15.18 -12.33 -3.67
CA THR A 156 14.57 -10.99 -3.69
C THR A 156 13.43 -10.93 -4.70
N VAL A 157 12.53 -9.94 -4.62
CA VAL A 157 11.50 -9.76 -5.67
C VAL A 157 12.13 -9.64 -7.07
N GLY A 158 13.23 -8.91 -7.21
CA GLY A 158 13.95 -8.82 -8.49
C GLY A 158 14.40 -10.20 -9.01
N GLY A 159 14.91 -11.05 -8.12
CA GLY A 159 15.27 -12.44 -8.44
C GLY A 159 14.06 -13.29 -8.82
N LEU A 160 12.94 -13.14 -8.10
CA LEU A 160 11.68 -13.83 -8.41
C LEU A 160 11.11 -13.42 -9.76
N VAL A 161 11.13 -12.12 -10.07
CA VAL A 161 10.72 -11.64 -11.39
C VAL A 161 11.55 -12.29 -12.48
N PHE A 162 12.89 -12.29 -12.34
CA PHE A 162 13.75 -12.92 -13.33
C PHE A 162 13.46 -14.41 -13.47
N PHE A 163 13.33 -15.12 -12.34
CA PHE A 163 12.99 -16.54 -12.32
C PHE A 163 11.68 -16.83 -13.04
N PHE A 164 10.58 -16.17 -12.66
CA PHE A 164 9.28 -16.42 -13.29
C PHE A 164 9.24 -15.98 -14.74
N TYR A 165 9.85 -14.85 -15.09
CA TYR A 165 9.90 -14.38 -16.48
C TYR A 165 10.67 -15.36 -17.38
N ASP A 166 11.84 -15.84 -16.94
CA ASP A 166 12.65 -16.82 -17.66
C ASP A 166 11.92 -18.16 -17.84
N ASN A 167 11.24 -18.63 -16.78
CA ASN A 167 10.45 -19.87 -16.85
C ASN A 167 9.23 -19.73 -17.79
N ILE A 168 8.59 -18.56 -17.84
CA ILE A 168 7.41 -18.29 -18.66
C ILE A 168 7.77 -18.12 -20.15
N GLU A 169 8.75 -17.27 -20.48
CA GLU A 169 9.14 -17.03 -21.88
C GLU A 169 9.76 -18.27 -22.54
N ASN A 170 10.59 -19.01 -21.79
CA ASN A 170 11.32 -20.14 -22.35
C ASN A 170 10.59 -21.49 -22.19
N ASN A 171 9.35 -21.51 -21.67
CA ASN A 171 8.63 -22.74 -21.27
C ASN A 171 9.51 -23.68 -20.41
N LEU A 172 10.38 -23.10 -19.58
CA LEU A 172 11.34 -23.81 -18.76
C LEU A 172 10.75 -24.08 -17.37
N VAL A 173 9.76 -24.96 -17.23
CA VAL A 173 9.65 -25.65 -15.92
C VAL A 173 10.94 -26.47 -15.75
N PRO A 174 11.66 -26.40 -14.62
CA PRO A 174 13.12 -26.41 -14.62
C PRO A 174 13.70 -27.67 -15.28
N ARG A 175 14.18 -27.52 -16.52
CA ARG A 175 15.18 -28.44 -17.08
C ARG A 175 16.50 -28.20 -16.35
N LYS A 176 16.65 -28.94 -15.25
CA LYS A 176 17.90 -29.19 -14.52
C LYS A 176 18.59 -27.95 -13.92
N LYS A 177 18.40 -27.76 -12.62
CA LYS A 177 19.51 -27.58 -11.65
C LYS A 177 19.01 -27.90 -10.24
N ARG A 178 19.32 -29.12 -9.79
CA ARG A 178 19.41 -29.62 -8.41
C ARG A 178 18.28 -29.24 -7.43
N LYS A 179 17.48 -30.26 -7.05
CA LYS A 179 16.60 -30.39 -5.85
C LYS A 179 15.09 -30.13 -5.97
N PHE A 180 14.49 -30.00 -7.15
CA PHE A 180 13.04 -30.24 -7.24
C PHE A 180 12.78 -31.74 -7.27
N LYS A 181 12.38 -32.32 -6.12
CA LYS A 181 11.72 -33.62 -6.12
C LYS A 181 10.50 -33.48 -7.02
N ARG A 182 10.32 -34.40 -7.98
CA ARG A 182 9.09 -34.54 -8.76
C ARG A 182 7.92 -34.70 -7.78
N THR A 183 7.27 -33.61 -7.42
CA THR A 183 5.93 -33.63 -6.84
C THR A 183 4.95 -33.66 -8.01
N GLU A 184 3.93 -34.49 -7.88
CA GLU A 184 2.94 -34.89 -8.89
C GLU A 184 1.98 -33.77 -9.32
N HIS A 185 2.46 -32.52 -9.44
CA HIS A 185 1.65 -31.42 -9.95
C HIS A 185 1.69 -31.41 -11.49
N ASN A 186 0.51 -31.25 -12.08
CA ASN A 186 0.33 -31.21 -13.52
C ASN A 186 1.10 -30.01 -14.10
N PHE A 187 2.04 -30.27 -15.00
CA PHE A 187 2.87 -29.24 -15.63
C PHE A 187 2.03 -28.13 -16.26
N ASP A 188 0.91 -28.51 -16.89
CA ASP A 188 0.01 -27.56 -17.55
C ASP A 188 -0.68 -26.64 -16.55
N GLU A 189 -0.96 -27.13 -15.34
CA GLU A 189 -1.58 -26.35 -14.26
C GLU A 189 -0.62 -25.30 -13.71
N ILE A 190 0.63 -25.68 -13.44
CA ILE A 190 1.69 -24.74 -13.02
C ILE A 190 1.92 -23.68 -14.09
N GLN A 191 2.03 -24.09 -15.36
CA GLN A 191 2.26 -23.13 -16.46
C GLN A 191 1.08 -22.15 -16.60
N ASN A 192 -0.15 -22.61 -16.43
CA ASN A 192 -1.34 -21.74 -16.43
C ASN A 192 -1.31 -20.74 -15.28
N GLN A 193 -0.98 -21.18 -14.06
CA GLN A 193 -0.84 -20.28 -12.91
C GLN A 193 0.27 -19.25 -13.12
N LEU A 194 1.40 -19.66 -13.70
CA LEU A 194 2.51 -18.76 -14.04
C LEU A 194 2.10 -17.71 -15.09
N ASN A 195 1.40 -18.14 -16.15
CA ASN A 195 0.88 -17.23 -17.17
C ASN A 195 -0.15 -16.23 -16.59
N GLU A 196 -0.96 -16.66 -15.63
CA GLU A 196 -1.96 -15.82 -14.98
C GLU A 196 -1.32 -14.67 -14.17
N ILE A 197 -0.17 -14.91 -13.54
CA ILE A 197 0.55 -13.90 -12.75
C ILE A 197 1.52 -13.04 -13.56
N LEU A 198 1.80 -13.39 -14.83
CA LEU A 198 2.77 -12.66 -15.65
C LEU A 198 2.51 -11.14 -15.73
N PRO A 199 1.27 -10.65 -15.91
CA PRO A 199 1.00 -9.20 -15.90
C PRO A 199 1.36 -8.55 -14.56
N LEU A 200 1.07 -9.24 -13.45
CA LEU A 200 1.44 -8.78 -12.11
C LEU A 200 2.96 -8.72 -11.97
N ILE A 201 3.68 -9.77 -12.39
CA ILE A 201 5.15 -9.83 -12.31
C ILE A 201 5.80 -8.68 -13.09
N ASN A 202 5.30 -8.34 -14.28
CA ASN A 202 5.80 -7.22 -15.06
C ASN A 202 5.56 -5.87 -14.35
N PHE A 203 4.37 -5.69 -13.77
CA PHE A 203 4.04 -4.47 -13.04
C PHE A 203 4.83 -4.32 -11.73
N VAL A 204 5.03 -5.43 -11.02
CA VAL A 204 5.89 -5.53 -9.84
C VAL A 204 7.34 -5.21 -10.20
N ASN A 205 7.86 -5.73 -11.31
CA ASN A 205 9.22 -5.44 -11.78
C ASN A 205 9.45 -3.94 -11.99
N ASN A 206 8.50 -3.28 -12.66
CA ASN A 206 8.59 -1.84 -12.91
C ASN A 206 8.57 -1.05 -11.60
N THR A 207 7.68 -1.42 -10.68
CA THR A 207 7.59 -0.79 -9.35
C THR A 207 8.85 -1.03 -8.52
N PHE A 208 9.40 -2.24 -8.56
CA PHE A 208 10.63 -2.60 -7.89
C PHE A 208 11.83 -1.81 -8.43
N LYS A 209 11.94 -1.65 -9.76
CA LYS A 209 12.99 -0.84 -10.40
C LYS A 209 12.95 0.62 -9.94
N ILE A 210 11.74 1.20 -9.87
CA ILE A 210 11.55 2.56 -9.32
C ILE A 210 12.00 2.60 -7.86
N GLY A 211 11.57 1.65 -7.03
CA GLY A 211 11.94 1.59 -5.61
C GLY A 211 13.45 1.39 -5.39
N ASN A 212 14.09 0.61 -6.24
CA ASN A 212 15.53 0.38 -6.22
C ASN A 212 16.31 1.66 -6.57
N ASP A 213 15.77 2.49 -7.47
CA ASP A 213 16.36 3.78 -7.82
C ASP A 213 16.49 4.74 -6.64
N PHE A 214 15.56 4.70 -5.68
CA PHE A 214 15.63 5.49 -4.44
C PHE A 214 16.77 5.06 -3.49
N SER A 215 17.39 3.90 -3.70
CA SER A 215 18.56 3.46 -2.93
C SER A 215 19.90 3.78 -3.58
N HIS A 216 19.90 4.29 -4.81
CA HIS A 216 21.12 4.69 -5.50
C HIS A 216 21.56 6.08 -5.06
N TYR A 217 22.88 6.27 -5.00
CA TYR A 217 23.47 7.57 -4.68
C TYR A 217 23.08 8.65 -5.69
N GLU A 218 23.07 8.28 -6.97
CA GLU A 218 22.55 9.10 -8.07
C GLU A 218 21.32 8.42 -8.67
N ARG A 219 20.18 9.12 -8.62
CA ARG A 219 18.93 8.65 -9.20
C ARG A 219 18.97 8.74 -10.71
N ARG A 220 18.54 7.67 -11.38
CA ARG A 220 18.41 7.61 -12.85
C ARG A 220 16.98 7.79 -13.31
N LEU A 221 16.03 7.55 -12.43
CA LEU A 221 14.59 7.59 -12.69
C LEU A 221 13.94 8.79 -12.00
N GLU A 222 14.57 9.97 -12.07
CA GLU A 222 14.16 11.20 -11.37
C GLU A 222 12.72 11.64 -11.66
N LYS A 223 12.18 11.28 -12.84
CA LYS A 223 10.79 11.57 -13.21
C LYS A 223 9.78 10.89 -12.28
N TYR A 224 10.17 9.81 -11.61
CA TYR A 224 9.31 9.08 -10.66
C TYR A 224 9.56 9.54 -9.23
N LYS A 225 8.47 9.71 -8.50
CA LYS A 225 8.44 10.18 -7.11
C LYS A 225 7.88 9.11 -6.19
N THR A 226 7.92 9.37 -4.89
CA THR A 226 7.38 8.47 -3.86
C THR A 226 5.89 8.20 -4.02
N GLU A 227 5.16 9.19 -4.56
CA GLU A 227 3.74 9.13 -4.85
C GLU A 227 3.43 8.10 -5.96
N ASP A 228 4.34 7.93 -6.94
CA ASP A 228 4.20 6.91 -7.97
C ASP A 228 4.36 5.50 -7.40
N LEU A 229 5.29 5.32 -6.45
CA LEU A 229 5.45 4.04 -5.74
C LEU A 229 4.21 3.69 -4.92
N GLU A 230 3.70 4.66 -4.16
CA GLU A 230 2.48 4.49 -3.37
C GLU A 230 1.30 4.10 -4.26
N ASN A 231 1.10 4.83 -5.37
CA ASN A 231 0.04 4.54 -6.34
C ASN A 231 0.19 3.16 -7.00
N ASN A 232 1.39 2.76 -7.37
CA ASN A 232 1.64 1.45 -7.96
C ASN A 232 1.38 0.32 -6.95
N ILE A 233 1.85 0.46 -5.71
CA ILE A 233 1.60 -0.52 -4.65
C ILE A 233 0.10 -0.63 -4.38
N ASN A 234 -0.64 0.49 -4.35
CA ASN A 234 -2.10 0.46 -4.21
C ASN A 234 -2.80 -0.27 -5.36
N GLN A 235 -2.36 -0.10 -6.60
CA GLN A 235 -2.89 -0.86 -7.74
C GLN A 235 -2.58 -2.36 -7.63
N ILE A 236 -1.39 -2.71 -7.15
CA ILE A 236 -1.02 -4.11 -6.87
C ILE A 236 -1.95 -4.68 -5.80
N ILE A 237 -2.18 -3.97 -4.69
CA ILE A 237 -3.12 -4.38 -3.65
C ILE A 237 -4.50 -4.68 -4.26
N GLN A 238 -5.07 -3.77 -5.05
CA GLN A 238 -6.38 -3.97 -5.68
C GLN A 238 -6.43 -5.22 -6.57
N TYR A 239 -5.37 -5.48 -7.34
CA TYR A 239 -5.26 -6.69 -8.15
C TYR A 239 -5.22 -7.95 -7.27
N LEU A 240 -4.39 -7.94 -6.21
CA LEU A 240 -4.25 -9.07 -5.30
C LEU A 240 -5.55 -9.38 -4.55
N GLU A 241 -6.28 -8.34 -4.13
CA GLU A 241 -7.60 -8.46 -3.50
C GLU A 241 -8.61 -9.13 -4.41
N SER A 242 -8.67 -8.68 -5.67
CA SER A 242 -9.54 -9.27 -6.70
C SER A 242 -9.21 -10.75 -6.90
N LYS A 243 -7.92 -11.08 -7.08
CA LYS A 243 -7.47 -12.46 -7.25
C LYS A 243 -7.78 -13.34 -6.05
N TYR A 244 -7.53 -12.83 -4.85
CA TYR A 244 -7.83 -13.57 -3.63
C TYR A 244 -9.33 -13.88 -3.52
N SER A 245 -10.17 -12.88 -3.78
CA SER A 245 -11.63 -13.01 -3.72
C SER A 245 -12.13 -14.07 -4.70
N ILE A 246 -11.56 -14.13 -5.91
CA ILE A 246 -11.86 -15.16 -6.90
C ILE A 246 -11.49 -16.55 -6.36
N ILE A 247 -10.27 -16.74 -5.84
CA ILE A 247 -9.81 -18.02 -5.31
C ILE A 247 -10.72 -18.51 -4.17
N GLU A 248 -11.09 -17.62 -3.25
CA GLU A 248 -11.95 -17.97 -2.13
C GLU A 248 -13.37 -18.34 -2.60
N THR A 249 -13.90 -17.62 -3.59
CA THR A 249 -15.21 -17.90 -4.18
C THR A 249 -15.21 -19.25 -4.90
N THR A 250 -14.17 -19.57 -5.68
CA THR A 250 -14.01 -20.86 -6.36
C THR A 250 -13.97 -22.02 -5.34
N LYS A 251 -13.20 -21.88 -4.26
CA LYS A 251 -13.15 -22.88 -3.18
C LYS A 251 -14.52 -23.11 -2.53
N LYS A 252 -15.28 -22.04 -2.30
CA LYS A 252 -16.65 -22.13 -1.76
C LYS A 252 -17.58 -22.87 -2.72
N LEU A 253 -17.49 -22.60 -4.02
CA LEU A 253 -18.27 -23.30 -5.05
C LEU A 253 -17.96 -24.80 -5.08
N GLU A 254 -16.68 -25.19 -5.02
CA GLU A 254 -16.28 -26.60 -4.97
C GLU A 254 -16.83 -27.33 -3.73
N LEU A 255 -16.87 -26.66 -2.58
CA LEU A 255 -17.46 -27.22 -1.35
C LEU A 255 -18.96 -27.40 -1.49
N ILE A 256 -19.65 -26.43 -2.10
CA ILE A 256 -21.07 -26.52 -2.40
C ILE A 256 -21.34 -27.70 -3.34
N ASP A 257 -20.59 -27.82 -4.43
CA ASP A 257 -20.75 -28.93 -5.39
C ASP A 257 -20.50 -30.30 -4.76
N LYS A 258 -19.52 -30.42 -3.85
CA LYS A 258 -19.29 -31.65 -3.07
C LYS A 258 -20.47 -31.97 -2.16
N SER A 259 -20.97 -30.97 -1.43
CA SER A 259 -22.15 -31.16 -0.57
C SER A 259 -23.39 -31.60 -1.37
N PHE A 260 -23.63 -31.05 -2.57
CA PHE A 260 -24.74 -31.49 -3.42
C PHE A 260 -24.59 -32.92 -3.94
N LYS A 261 -23.37 -33.40 -4.17
CA LYS A 261 -23.12 -34.79 -4.58
C LYS A 261 -23.36 -35.77 -3.43
N ASP A 262 -23.03 -35.38 -2.21
CA ASP A 262 -23.24 -36.22 -1.01
C ASP A 262 -24.72 -36.31 -0.60
N TYR A 263 -25.57 -35.35 -1.00
CA TYR A 263 -27.02 -35.36 -0.76
C TYR A 263 -27.84 -36.15 -1.80
N ASN A 264 -27.23 -36.55 -2.94
CA ASN A 264 -27.90 -37.30 -4.01
C ASN A 264 -27.52 -38.81 -4.01
N LEU A 265 -27.05 -39.32 -2.87
CA LEU A 265 -26.84 -40.74 -2.54
C LEU A 265 -27.79 -41.15 -1.41
#